data_AF-A0A7J0CIY7-F1
#
_entry.id   AF-A0A7J0CIY7-F1
#
_cell.length_a   1.000
_cell.length_b   1.000
_cell.length_c   1.000
_cell.angle_alpha   90.00
_cell.angle_beta   90.00
_cell.angle_gamma   90.00
#
_symmetry.space_group_name_H-M   'P 1'
#
loop_
_entity.id
_entity.type
_entity.pdbx_description
1 polymer ?
#
loop_
_entity_poly.entity_id
_entity_poly.type
_entity_poly.pdbx_seq_one_letter_code
_entity_poly.pdbx_strand_id
1 'polypeptide(L)'
;MVLRVAVVGGGLMGAAAAWSLSARGHRVTVLERFGPGHDRGSSYGTSRIFRLAYAEPSYTELALRALPLWRRLEEESGQPVLTLTGAVDHGLPRAVDRLADVLAGAGRSAQRLSPGEVADRWPGLRADTTALYHPDAGRVHADDAVSALLKAAGQRGRRYGTGCA
;
A
#
# COMPACT_ATOMS: atom_id res chain seq x y z
N MET A 1 -8.40 -17.98 22.37
CA MET A 1 -7.72 -17.35 23.52
C MET A 1 -7.53 -15.86 23.22
N VAL A 2 -7.88 -14.95 24.15
CA VAL A 2 -7.65 -13.51 23.99
C VAL A 2 -6.26 -13.16 24.51
N LEU A 3 -5.39 -12.62 23.65
CA LEU A 3 -4.05 -12.19 24.00
C LEU A 3 -4.00 -10.70 24.35
N ARG A 4 -2.99 -10.33 25.15
CA ARG A 4 -2.54 -8.95 25.32
C ARG A 4 -1.29 -8.76 24.49
N VAL A 5 -1.32 -7.86 23.51
CA VAL A 5 -0.21 -7.65 22.58
C VAL A 5 0.25 -6.20 22.65
N ALA A 6 1.55 -5.99 22.78
CA ALA A 6 2.17 -4.69 22.61
C ALA A 6 2.76 -4.60 21.20
N VAL A 7 2.47 -3.51 20.49
CA VAL A 7 3.07 -3.17 19.21
C VAL A 7 3.95 -1.95 19.44
N VAL A 8 5.26 -2.11 19.21
CA VAL A 8 6.25 -1.04 19.34
C VAL A 8 6.45 -0.38 17.98
N GLY A 9 6.07 0.90 17.88
CA GLY A 9 5.97 1.66 16.64
C GLY A 9 4.53 1.76 16.14
N GLY A 10 4.00 2.98 16.03
CA GLY A 10 2.67 3.32 15.53
C GLY A 10 2.64 3.80 14.07
N GLY A 11 3.73 3.61 13.32
CA GLY A 11 3.76 3.81 11.87
C GLY A 11 2.94 2.77 11.09
N LEU A 12 3.02 2.78 9.76
CA LEU A 12 2.13 1.99 8.89
C LEU A 12 2.06 0.50 9.24
N MET A 13 3.21 -0.14 9.44
CA MET A 13 3.27 -1.58 9.75
C MET A 13 2.68 -1.90 11.13
N GLY A 14 2.99 -1.08 12.14
CA GLY A 14 2.46 -1.26 13.49
C GLY A 14 0.95 -0.99 13.56
N ALA A 15 0.49 0.04 12.85
CA ALA A 15 -0.93 0.33 12.67
C ALA A 15 -1.68 -0.84 12.01
N ALA A 16 -1.12 -1.42 10.95
CA ALA A 16 -1.68 -2.58 10.26
C ALA A 16 -1.72 -3.83 11.16
N ALA A 17 -0.64 -4.09 11.92
CA ALA A 17 -0.59 -5.16 12.89
C ALA A 17 -1.65 -4.99 13.98
N ALA A 18 -1.79 -3.77 14.51
CA ALA A 18 -2.79 -3.46 15.54
C ALA A 18 -4.21 -3.66 15.01
N TRP A 19 -4.54 -3.15 13.83
CA TRP A 19 -5.84 -3.38 13.19
C TRP A 19 -6.13 -4.87 13.01
N SER A 20 -5.17 -5.63 12.47
CA SER A 20 -5.32 -7.08 12.25
C SER A 20 -5.52 -7.86 13.56
N LEU A 21 -4.75 -7.56 14.60
CA LEU A 21 -4.85 -8.23 15.90
C LEU A 21 -6.15 -7.86 16.63
N SER A 22 -6.54 -6.58 16.61
CA SER A 22 -7.79 -6.11 17.20
C SER A 22 -9.01 -6.69 16.48
N ALA A 23 -8.97 -6.85 15.16
CA ALA A 23 -10.03 -7.52 14.40
C ALA A 23 -10.22 -9.00 14.78
N ARG A 24 -9.19 -9.65 15.35
CA ARG A 24 -9.25 -11.01 15.91
C ARG A 24 -9.67 -11.05 17.39
N GLY A 25 -10.05 -9.92 17.97
CA GLY A 25 -10.52 -9.82 19.36
C GLY A 25 -9.40 -9.77 20.41
N HIS A 26 -8.15 -9.50 20.02
CA HIS A 26 -7.05 -9.34 20.96
C HIS A 26 -7.01 -7.93 21.56
N ARG A 27 -6.47 -7.80 22.78
CA ARG A 27 -6.24 -6.52 23.44
C ARG A 27 -4.89 -5.97 23.03
N VAL A 28 -4.89 -4.90 22.23
CA VAL A 28 -3.66 -4.35 21.63
C VAL A 28 -3.33 -2.98 22.23
N THR A 29 -2.08 -2.80 22.65
CA THR A 29 -1.50 -1.49 22.99
C THR A 29 -0.49 -1.13 21.93
N VAL A 30 -0.61 0.08 21.37
CA VAL A 30 0.39 0.63 20.43
C VAL A 30 1.21 1.69 21.17
N LEU A 31 2.53 1.53 21.13
CA LEU A 31 3.50 2.44 21.72
C LEU A 31 4.18 3.20 20.58
N GLU A 32 3.99 4.52 20.53
CA GLU A 32 4.61 5.38 19.53
C GLU A 32 5.42 6.48 20.23
N ARG A 33 6.67 6.65 19.80
CA ARG A 33 7.62 7.60 20.38
C ARG A 33 7.20 9.05 20.14
N PHE A 34 6.69 9.37 18.95
CA PHE A 34 6.50 10.77 18.51
C PHE A 34 5.04 11.23 18.39
N GLY A 35 4.09 10.35 18.67
CA GLY A 35 2.65 10.59 18.50
C GLY A 35 2.13 10.14 17.12
N PRO A 36 0.82 9.87 16.98
CA PRO A 36 0.24 9.41 15.71
C PRO A 36 0.43 10.43 14.57
N GLY A 37 0.79 9.96 13.37
CA GLY A 37 0.89 10.81 12.17
C GLY A 37 2.10 11.75 12.13
N HIS A 38 3.10 11.54 12.99
CA HIS A 38 4.32 12.34 12.99
C HIS A 38 5.15 12.20 11.69
N ASP A 39 5.94 13.21 11.36
CA ASP A 39 6.82 13.29 10.19
C ASP A 39 8.24 12.71 10.39
N ARG A 40 8.58 12.34 11.62
CA ARG A 40 9.89 11.76 11.98
C ARG A 40 10.12 10.27 11.60
N GLY A 41 9.22 9.68 10.82
CA GLY A 41 9.24 8.26 10.43
C GLY A 41 9.43 8.05 8.93
N SER A 42 9.04 6.89 8.41
CA SER A 42 9.02 6.62 6.95
C SER A 42 7.62 6.53 6.35
N SER A 43 6.58 6.60 7.19
CA SER A 43 5.18 6.45 6.80
C SER A 43 4.49 7.78 6.47
N TYR A 44 5.13 8.91 6.76
CA TYR A 44 4.53 10.25 6.62
C TYR A 44 4.46 10.73 5.16
N GLY A 45 3.62 11.73 4.94
CA GLY A 45 3.50 12.44 3.68
C GLY A 45 2.29 12.00 2.86
N THR A 46 2.10 12.66 1.72
CA THR A 46 0.82 12.59 1.02
C THR A 46 0.52 11.23 0.40
N SER A 47 1.52 10.57 -0.20
CA SER A 47 1.27 9.34 -0.95
C SER A 47 2.43 8.36 -1.00
N ARG A 48 2.10 7.10 -1.32
CA ARG A 48 3.04 6.02 -1.68
C ARG A 48 2.50 5.27 -2.90
N ILE A 49 3.39 4.84 -3.78
CA ILE A 49 3.02 3.99 -4.92
C ILE A 49 2.50 2.65 -4.39
N PHE A 50 1.32 2.26 -4.86
CA PHE A 50 0.81 0.90 -4.79
C PHE A 50 0.99 0.26 -6.16
N ARG A 51 1.67 -0.88 -6.25
CA ARG A 51 1.86 -1.59 -7.51
C ARG A 51 1.79 -3.09 -7.31
N LEU A 52 1.32 -3.78 -8.34
CA LEU A 52 1.41 -5.23 -8.43
C LEU A 52 2.65 -5.68 -9.21
N ALA A 53 3.16 -4.84 -10.10
CA ALA A 53 4.33 -5.14 -10.91
C ALA A 53 5.62 -5.14 -10.08
N TYR A 54 6.04 -6.33 -9.63
CA TYR A 54 7.34 -6.57 -9.01
C TYR A 54 8.12 -7.61 -9.83
N ALA A 55 9.45 -7.44 -9.89
CA ALA A 55 10.32 -8.42 -10.53
C ALA A 55 10.39 -9.74 -9.74
N GLU A 56 10.15 -9.69 -8.43
CA GLU A 56 10.05 -10.86 -7.56
C GLU A 56 8.56 -11.23 -7.37
N PRO A 57 8.11 -12.43 -7.82
CA PRO A 57 6.70 -12.82 -7.77
C PRO A 57 6.08 -12.81 -6.36
N SER A 58 6.88 -13.10 -5.33
CA SER A 58 6.45 -13.11 -3.92
C SER A 58 5.87 -11.76 -3.48
N TYR A 59 6.42 -10.65 -3.99
CA TYR A 59 5.93 -9.30 -3.71
C TYR A 59 4.62 -9.00 -4.45
N THR A 60 4.48 -9.49 -5.68
CA THR A 60 3.20 -9.43 -6.41
C THR A 60 2.10 -10.15 -5.63
N GLU A 61 2.37 -11.36 -5.12
CA GLU A 61 1.42 -12.11 -4.29
C GLU A 61 1.06 -11.38 -2.99
N LEU A 62 2.03 -10.74 -2.34
CA LEU A 62 1.79 -9.91 -1.15
C LEU A 62 0.91 -8.71 -1.47
N ALA A 63 1.20 -7.99 -2.56
CA ALA A 63 0.42 -6.83 -2.99
C ALA A 63 -1.02 -7.22 -3.37
N LEU A 64 -1.19 -8.38 -4.01
CA LEU A 64 -2.50 -8.96 -4.32
C LEU A 64 -3.32 -9.30 -3.09
N ARG A 65 -2.68 -9.83 -2.03
CA ARG A 65 -3.35 -10.05 -0.74
C ARG A 65 -3.65 -8.73 -0.02
N ALA A 66 -2.83 -7.70 -0.20
CA ALA A 66 -3.03 -6.40 0.41
C ALA A 66 -4.19 -5.60 -0.24
N LEU A 67 -4.40 -5.73 -1.54
CA LEU A 67 -5.44 -4.99 -2.28
C LEU A 67 -6.84 -5.07 -1.64
N PRO A 68 -7.42 -6.25 -1.37
CA PRO A 68 -8.73 -6.33 -0.72
C PRO A 68 -8.71 -5.83 0.74
N LEU A 69 -7.55 -5.89 1.41
CA LEU A 69 -7.42 -5.35 2.78
C LEU A 69 -7.45 -3.83 2.80
N TRP A 70 -6.91 -3.17 1.77
CA TRP A 70 -7.06 -1.73 1.60
C TRP A 70 -8.52 -1.34 1.41
N ARG A 71 -9.26 -2.06 0.56
CA ARG A 71 -10.70 -1.80 0.34
C ARG A 71 -11.50 -2.00 1.61
N ARG A 72 -11.25 -3.09 2.34
CA ARG A 72 -11.87 -3.33 3.64
C ARG A 72 -11.56 -2.21 4.64
N LEU A 73 -10.34 -1.68 4.63
CA LEU A 73 -10.00 -0.56 5.50
C LEU A 73 -10.80 0.71 5.17
N GLU A 74 -11.02 1.00 3.88
CA GLU A 74 -11.87 2.13 3.45
C GLU A 74 -13.29 1.97 3.98
N GLU A 75 -13.87 0.77 3.84
CA GLU A 75 -15.20 0.44 4.35
C GLU A 75 -15.31 0.59 5.88
N GLU A 76 -14.34 0.06 6.64
CA GLU A 76 -14.37 0.11 8.11
C GLU A 76 -14.09 1.51 8.68
N SER A 77 -13.22 2.28 8.03
CA SER A 77 -12.78 3.60 8.53
C SER A 77 -13.65 4.76 8.02
N GLY A 78 -14.32 4.58 6.88
CA GLY A 78 -15.00 5.63 6.13
C GLY A 78 -14.05 6.63 5.48
N GLN A 79 -12.76 6.30 5.35
CA GLN A 79 -11.74 7.17 4.76
C GLN A 79 -11.23 6.56 3.45
N PRO A 80 -11.09 7.35 2.37
CA PRO A 80 -10.40 6.87 1.17
C PRO A 80 -8.92 6.67 1.49
N VAL A 81 -8.37 5.50 1.17
CA VAL A 81 -6.95 5.20 1.41
C VAL A 81 -6.21 4.72 0.17
N LEU A 82 -6.91 4.20 -0.85
CA LEU A 82 -6.30 3.67 -2.07
C LEU A 82 -7.01 4.21 -3.33
N THR A 83 -6.25 4.94 -4.15
CA THR A 83 -6.70 5.35 -5.49
C THR A 83 -5.93 4.55 -6.53
N LEU A 84 -6.63 3.71 -7.31
CA LEU A 84 -6.05 3.02 -8.45
C LEU A 84 -6.07 3.94 -9.66
N THR A 85 -4.89 4.40 -10.07
CA THR A 85 -4.70 5.29 -11.22
C THR A 85 -4.19 4.55 -12.46
N GLY A 86 -3.86 3.27 -12.30
CA GLY A 86 -2.91 2.59 -13.15
C GLY A 86 -1.47 3.08 -12.90
N ALA A 87 -0.51 2.37 -13.48
CA ALA A 87 0.88 2.79 -13.53
C ALA A 87 1.49 2.47 -14.91
N VAL A 88 2.52 3.24 -15.26
CA VAL A 88 3.35 3.04 -16.46
C VAL A 88 4.77 2.78 -16.01
N ASP A 89 5.27 1.56 -16.24
CA ASP A 89 6.67 1.19 -16.02
C ASP A 89 7.41 1.24 -17.37
N HIS A 90 8.47 2.03 -17.47
CA HIS A 90 9.28 2.14 -18.69
C HIS A 90 10.77 2.05 -18.33
N GLY A 91 11.61 1.67 -19.30
CA GLY A 91 13.05 1.49 -19.08
C GLY A 91 13.63 0.34 -19.90
N LEU A 92 14.55 -0.43 -19.31
CA LEU A 92 15.17 -1.55 -20.02
C LEU A 92 14.10 -2.56 -20.49
N PRO A 93 14.02 -2.89 -21.79
CA PRO A 93 12.97 -3.77 -22.32
C PRO A 93 12.85 -5.10 -21.57
N ARG A 94 13.98 -5.74 -21.25
CA ARG A 94 14.00 -7.01 -20.50
C ARG A 94 13.40 -6.90 -19.10
N ALA A 95 13.49 -5.73 -18.45
CA ALA A 95 12.89 -5.51 -17.14
C ALA A 95 11.38 -5.35 -17.26
N VAL A 96 10.93 -4.56 -18.24
CA VAL A 96 9.51 -4.35 -18.58
C VAL A 96 8.84 -5.68 -18.93
N ASP A 97 9.48 -6.50 -19.76
CA ASP A 97 8.96 -7.83 -20.13
C ASP A 97 8.83 -8.75 -18.92
N ARG A 98 9.84 -8.75 -18.03
CA ARG A 98 9.77 -9.54 -16.79
C ARG A 98 8.58 -9.13 -15.91
N LEU A 99 8.31 -7.83 -15.79
CA LEU A 99 7.15 -7.35 -15.02
C LEU A 99 5.83 -7.82 -15.66
N ALA A 100 5.74 -7.77 -16.98
CA ALA A 100 4.57 -8.24 -17.70
C ALA A 100 4.34 -9.75 -17.52
N ASP A 101 5.41 -10.55 -17.56
CA ASP A 101 5.32 -12.00 -17.36
C ASP A 101 4.90 -12.36 -15.93
N VAL A 102 5.40 -11.63 -14.92
CA VAL A 102 4.97 -11.81 -13.52
C VAL A 102 3.49 -11.45 -13.36
N LEU A 103 3.03 -10.35 -13.94
CA LEU A 103 1.62 -9.97 -13.90
C LEU A 103 0.73 -11.00 -14.62
N ALA A 104 1.15 -11.49 -15.79
CA ALA A 104 0.44 -12.52 -16.53
C ALA A 104 0.33 -13.82 -15.72
N GLY A 105 1.42 -14.27 -15.09
CA GLY A 105 1.42 -15.43 -14.20
C GLY A 105 0.52 -15.26 -12.97
N ALA A 106 0.31 -14.02 -12.53
CA ALA A 106 -0.62 -13.68 -11.45
C ALA A 106 -2.07 -13.41 -11.93
N GLY A 107 -2.37 -13.62 -13.21
CA GLY A 107 -3.69 -13.40 -13.81
C GLY A 107 -4.10 -11.93 -13.87
N ARG A 108 -3.13 -11.00 -13.97
CA ARG A 108 -3.35 -9.56 -13.98
C ARG A 108 -3.14 -8.95 -15.35
N SER A 109 -4.03 -8.05 -15.72
CA SER A 109 -3.98 -7.35 -16.99
C SER A 109 -2.82 -6.37 -17.02
N ALA A 110 -2.04 -6.41 -18.09
CA ALA A 110 -1.04 -5.42 -18.41
C ALA A 110 -0.92 -5.28 -19.93
N GLN A 111 -0.60 -4.08 -20.40
CA GLN A 111 -0.48 -3.73 -21.81
C GLN A 111 0.93 -3.21 -22.07
N ARG A 112 1.65 -3.88 -22.98
CA ARG A 112 2.89 -3.33 -23.53
C ARG A 112 2.53 -2.22 -24.52
N LEU A 113 3.21 -1.08 -24.41
CA LEU A 113 2.97 0.11 -25.21
C LEU A 113 4.29 0.56 -25.85
N SER A 114 4.24 0.91 -27.13
CA SER A 114 5.32 1.60 -27.82
C SER A 114 5.49 3.04 -27.30
N PRO A 115 6.66 3.67 -27.52
CA PRO A 115 6.86 5.09 -27.23
C PRO A 115 5.79 6.03 -27.79
N GLY A 116 5.30 5.77 -29.02
CA GLY A 116 4.24 6.55 -29.65
C GLY A 116 2.91 6.44 -28.91
N GLU A 117 2.48 5.22 -28.58
CA GLU A 117 1.24 4.98 -27.83
C GLU A 117 1.29 5.60 -26.43
N VAL A 118 2.46 5.64 -25.78
CA VAL A 118 2.64 6.33 -24.49
C VAL A 118 2.44 7.84 -24.65
N ALA A 119 3.08 8.46 -25.65
CA ALA A 119 2.99 9.90 -25.89
C ALA A 119 1.57 10.33 -26.27
N ASP A 120 0.87 9.51 -27.07
CA ASP A 120 -0.52 9.75 -27.48
C ASP A 120 -1.48 9.65 -26.29
N ARG A 121 -1.30 8.63 -25.44
CA ARG A 121 -2.19 8.38 -24.29
C ARG A 121 -1.94 9.32 -23.11
N TRP A 122 -0.68 9.70 -22.88
CA TRP A 122 -0.29 10.61 -21.80
C TRP A 122 0.58 11.74 -22.34
N PRO A 123 -0.05 12.83 -22.85
CA PRO A 123 0.66 14.02 -23.28
C PRO A 123 1.49 14.61 -22.12
N GLY A 124 2.82 14.47 -22.19
CA GLY A 124 3.76 14.87 -21.14
C GLY A 124 4.64 13.73 -20.59
N LEU A 125 4.31 12.48 -20.90
CA LEU A 125 5.15 11.32 -20.62
C LEU A 125 5.92 10.91 -21.86
N ARG A 126 7.24 10.75 -21.72
CA ARG A 126 8.11 10.22 -22.77
C ARG A 126 8.70 8.88 -22.32
N ALA A 127 8.53 7.85 -23.13
CA ALA A 127 9.27 6.60 -23.02
C ALA A 127 10.24 6.48 -24.21
N ASP A 128 11.48 6.04 -23.96
CA ASP A 128 12.47 5.81 -25.03
C ASP A 128 12.37 4.39 -25.63
N THR A 129 11.70 3.49 -24.92
CA THR A 129 11.55 2.06 -25.22
C THR A 129 10.10 1.62 -24.92
N THR A 130 9.80 0.34 -25.12
CA THR A 130 8.53 -0.25 -24.70
C THR A 130 8.26 0.02 -23.22
N ALA A 131 7.05 0.48 -22.92
CA ALA A 131 6.52 0.64 -21.58
C ALA A 131 5.47 -0.43 -21.27
N LEU A 132 5.17 -0.63 -19.99
CA LEU A 132 4.11 -1.49 -19.49
C LEU A 132 3.10 -0.64 -18.74
N TYR A 133 1.86 -0.62 -19.22
CA TYR A 133 0.72 -0.09 -18.48
C TYR A 133 0.00 -1.21 -17.75
N HIS A 134 -0.31 -1.03 -16.47
CA HIS A 134 -1.19 -1.93 -15.72
C HIS A 134 -2.20 -1.12 -14.87
N PRO A 135 -3.50 -1.46 -14.91
CA PRO A 135 -4.56 -0.64 -14.30
C PRO A 135 -4.69 -0.83 -12.78
N ASP A 136 -4.21 -1.96 -12.25
CA ASP A 136 -4.39 -2.34 -10.83
C ASP A 136 -3.37 -1.67 -9.88
N ALA A 137 -2.57 -0.73 -10.39
CA ALA A 137 -1.66 0.09 -9.60
C ALA A 137 -2.24 1.48 -9.31
N GLY A 138 -1.60 2.20 -8.40
CA GLY A 138 -1.93 3.58 -8.10
C GLY A 138 -1.20 4.09 -6.88
N ARG A 139 -1.93 4.75 -5.98
CA ARG A 139 -1.37 5.35 -4.78
C ARG A 139 -2.19 5.06 -3.53
N VAL A 140 -1.47 4.78 -2.45
CA VAL A 140 -1.99 4.85 -1.09
C VAL A 140 -1.81 6.28 -0.60
N HIS A 141 -2.85 6.86 0.02
CA HIS A 141 -2.77 8.13 0.74
C HIS A 141 -2.12 7.86 2.10
N ALA A 142 -0.84 8.19 2.26
CA ALA A 142 0.00 7.53 3.29
C ALA A 142 -0.38 7.95 4.72
N ASP A 143 -0.54 9.26 4.96
CA ASP A 143 -1.00 9.79 6.25
C ASP A 143 -2.41 9.28 6.60
N ASP A 144 -3.32 9.28 5.61
CA ASP A 144 -4.70 8.79 5.77
C ASP A 144 -4.75 7.30 6.07
N ALA A 145 -3.90 6.49 5.44
CA ALA A 145 -3.81 5.05 5.67
C ALA A 145 -3.41 4.73 7.13
N VAL A 146 -2.40 5.44 7.66
CA VAL A 146 -2.01 5.28 9.07
C VAL A 146 -3.17 5.69 9.98
N SER A 147 -3.76 6.87 9.75
CA SER A 147 -4.93 7.34 10.52
C SER A 147 -6.08 6.33 10.51
N ALA A 148 -6.44 5.82 9.34
CA ALA A 148 -7.53 4.87 9.14
C ALA A 148 -7.28 3.55 9.89
N LEU A 149 -6.09 2.98 9.76
CA LEU A 149 -5.69 1.76 10.47
C LEU A 149 -5.79 1.94 11.99
N LEU A 150 -5.31 3.06 12.49
CA LEU A 150 -5.36 3.35 13.91
C LEU A 150 -6.77 3.58 14.41
N LYS A 151 -7.61 4.30 13.66
CA LYS A 151 -9.03 4.50 13.96
C LYS A 151 -9.77 3.16 14.01
N ALA A 152 -9.59 2.31 13.00
CA ALA A 152 -10.22 0.99 12.91
C ALA A 152 -9.76 0.03 14.02
N ALA A 153 -8.50 0.12 14.46
CA ALA A 153 -8.01 -0.58 15.65
C ALA A 153 -8.61 0.00 16.96
N GLY A 154 -8.78 1.33 17.01
CA GLY A 154 -9.33 2.11 18.12
C GLY A 154 -10.71 1.67 18.57
N GLN A 155 -11.62 1.50 17.59
CA GLN A 155 -13.00 1.04 17.79
C GLN A 155 -13.09 -0.32 18.50
N ARG A 156 -11.98 -1.06 18.60
CA ARG A 156 -11.90 -2.44 19.11
C ARG A 156 -11.06 -2.56 20.40
N GLY A 157 -10.80 -1.45 21.10
CA GLY A 157 -10.25 -1.47 22.47
C GLY A 157 -8.75 -1.16 22.61
N ARG A 158 -8.19 -0.35 21.71
CA ARG A 158 -6.78 0.08 21.72
C ARG A 158 -6.48 1.14 22.78
N ARG A 159 -5.35 1.02 23.49
CA ARG A 159 -4.74 2.12 24.28
C ARG A 159 -3.50 2.66 23.57
N TYR A 160 -3.40 3.98 23.49
CA TYR A 160 -2.23 4.69 22.94
C TYR A 160 -1.37 5.23 24.07
N GLY A 161 -0.08 4.89 24.04
CA GLY A 161 0.94 5.59 24.81
C GLY A 161 1.78 6.44 23.86
N THR A 162 1.89 7.74 24.14
CA THR A 162 2.83 8.66 23.48
C THR A 162 3.97 8.98 24.45
N GLY A 163 5.14 9.40 23.93
CA GLY A 163 6.24 9.85 24.77
C GLY A 163 6.91 8.75 25.58
N CYS A 164 6.84 7.50 25.12
CA CYS A 164 7.65 6.42 25.67
C CYS A 164 9.12 6.68 25.31
N ALA A 165 9.87 7.21 26.27
CA ALA A 165 11.31 7.41 26.22
C ALA A 165 12.03 6.28 26.96
#